data_AF-A0A1Z8VU19-F1
#
_entry.id   AF-A0A1Z8VU19-F1
#
_cell.length_a   1.000
_cell.length_b   1.000
_cell.length_c   1.000
_cell.angle_alpha   90.00
_cell.angle_beta   90.00
_cell.angle_gamma   90.00
#
_symmetry.space_group_name_H-M   'P 1'
#
loop_
_entity.id
_entity.type
_entity.pdbx_description
1 polymer ?
#
loop_
_entity_poly.entity_id
_entity_poly.type
_entity_poly.pdbx_seq_one_letter_code
_entity_poly.pdbx_strand_id
1 'polypeptide(L)'
;MNEKDILLITYADTLKLKNKKPLKVLNDFLEVYIKKIINIIHILPFYPSSSDGGFAITDFFKIDNRHGSWNDLQELSNKYKIMSDVVLNHASSKSKWFKSFLENNGEGKDFFLTVEKEFNTQHIVRARSHKLLQKFKTKDGNKIVWCTFSRDQVDFNFKNPKVLLAFIKLILFLNNKGVKIYRFDAVAFVWKRQETSCINLDQTHAIIRLFRTLLNFTDSESKIVTETNLPFRENLSYFGNSDEAHIIYNFSLSPLIINTLIKGSSEAFRRWSMSIPPAKDNNSYLNFLATHDGIGIRPLEGIIKSEDIDILLNALKKFGSKFTYRKDKNNKKTIYEANISLFDAFSGTIKGKDNYSYHRFYCAHAMMLSFEGIPGFYIHSLFGTKNNLNLLRKTGINRAINRSTYDYKYIVEMLKINNSHISKVFSNIINLIQIRKKQTAFNPNATQYTLDLGNEFFGIWRQSINRKQSIFAIYNITNKARKLNINKINILNFESWIDLVSHNTIQTKRTFLNFSPYQFMWITNKI
;
A
#
# COMPACT_ATOMS: atom_id res chain seq x y z
N MET A 1 -12.93 -12.45 -2.87
CA MET A 1 -12.56 -11.17 -3.53
C MET A 1 -12.56 -11.43 -5.03
N ASN A 2 -12.84 -10.45 -5.88
CA ASN A 2 -12.95 -10.63 -7.32
C ASN A 2 -12.42 -9.43 -8.12
N GLU A 3 -12.53 -9.48 -9.45
CA GLU A 3 -12.05 -8.44 -10.37
C GLU A 3 -12.67 -7.05 -10.12
N LYS A 4 -13.81 -7.00 -9.42
CA LYS A 4 -14.55 -5.77 -9.09
C LYS A 4 -14.02 -5.07 -7.83
N ASP A 5 -13.22 -5.76 -7.02
CA ASP A 5 -12.66 -5.23 -5.78
C ASP A 5 -11.51 -4.25 -6.09
N ILE A 6 -11.71 -2.98 -5.69
CA ILE A 6 -10.74 -1.90 -5.83
C ILE A 6 -10.70 -1.15 -4.51
N LEU A 7 -9.49 -0.86 -4.05
CA LEU A 7 -9.23 -0.22 -2.77
C LEU A 7 -8.77 1.23 -2.96
N LEU A 8 -9.33 2.15 -2.16
CA LEU A 8 -8.84 3.53 -2.03
C LEU A 8 -8.27 3.74 -0.63
N ILE A 9 -6.99 4.12 -0.56
CA ILE A 9 -6.30 4.54 0.66
C ILE A 9 -6.41 6.07 0.77
N THR A 10 -6.82 6.57 1.92
CA THR A 10 -6.93 8.02 2.15
C THR A 10 -6.86 8.35 3.63
N TYR A 11 -6.33 9.54 3.96
CA TYR A 11 -6.60 10.12 5.28
C TYR A 11 -8.03 10.65 5.30
N ALA A 12 -8.71 10.54 6.45
CA ALA A 12 -10.05 11.08 6.64
C ALA A 12 -10.15 12.56 6.26
N ASP A 13 -9.05 13.31 6.41
CA ASP A 13 -8.96 14.75 6.17
C ASP A 13 -8.10 15.14 4.96
N THR A 14 -7.90 14.22 4.01
CA THR A 14 -7.27 14.57 2.71
C THR A 14 -8.08 15.63 1.97
N LEU A 15 -9.41 15.56 2.06
CA LEU A 15 -10.35 16.54 1.54
C LEU A 15 -11.00 17.29 2.71
N LYS A 16 -10.95 18.62 2.66
CA LYS A 16 -11.49 19.49 3.72
C LYS A 16 -12.48 20.48 3.14
N LEU A 17 -13.55 20.73 3.88
CA LEU A 17 -14.49 21.80 3.59
C LEU A 17 -14.76 22.56 4.89
N LYS A 18 -14.72 23.89 4.83
CA LYS A 18 -15.00 24.73 6.00
C LYS A 18 -16.37 24.36 6.59
N ASN A 19 -16.45 24.23 7.91
CA ASN A 19 -17.67 23.89 8.67
C ASN A 19 -18.29 22.51 8.38
N LYS A 20 -17.58 21.58 7.73
CA LYS A 20 -18.04 20.19 7.56
C LYS A 20 -16.97 19.21 8.05
N LYS A 21 -17.40 18.18 8.78
CA LYS A 21 -16.48 17.16 9.30
C LYS A 21 -15.84 16.37 8.14
N PRO A 22 -14.53 16.10 8.17
CA PRO A 22 -13.82 15.45 7.08
C PRO A 22 -14.42 14.12 6.60
N LEU A 23 -14.90 13.25 7.50
CA LEU A 23 -15.55 12.00 7.09
C LEU A 23 -16.80 12.23 6.23
N LYS A 24 -17.58 13.28 6.52
CA LYS A 24 -18.73 13.66 5.68
C LYS A 24 -18.30 14.22 4.33
N VAL A 25 -17.21 15.00 4.29
CA VAL A 25 -16.65 15.53 3.03
C VAL A 25 -16.13 14.39 2.15
N LEU A 26 -15.43 13.42 2.77
CA LEU A 26 -15.01 12.21 2.09
C LEU A 26 -16.22 11.45 1.53
N ASN A 27 -17.27 11.28 2.32
CA ASN A 27 -18.49 10.62 1.86
C ASN A 27 -19.13 11.32 0.66
N ASP A 28 -19.27 12.65 0.69
CA ASP A 28 -19.77 13.42 -0.47
C ASP A 28 -18.93 13.16 -1.73
N PHE A 29 -17.59 13.22 -1.60
CA PHE A 29 -16.69 12.99 -2.72
C PHE A 29 -16.86 11.58 -3.29
N LEU A 30 -16.91 10.59 -2.41
CA LEU A 30 -17.09 9.19 -2.79
C LEU A 30 -18.43 9.01 -3.52
N GLU A 31 -19.53 9.52 -2.99
CA GLU A 31 -20.85 9.37 -3.61
C GLU A 31 -20.98 10.05 -4.97
N VAL A 32 -20.39 11.24 -5.12
CA VAL A 32 -20.53 12.02 -6.36
C VAL A 32 -19.58 11.50 -7.45
N TYR A 33 -18.31 11.27 -7.11
CA TYR A 33 -17.24 11.05 -8.11
C TYR A 33 -16.76 9.60 -8.21
N ILE A 34 -16.86 8.82 -7.13
CA ILE A 34 -16.34 7.45 -7.09
C ILE A 34 -17.47 6.41 -7.25
N LYS A 35 -18.61 6.60 -6.59
CA LYS A 35 -19.76 5.70 -6.56
C LYS A 35 -19.31 4.26 -6.28
N LYS A 36 -19.86 3.26 -6.97
CA LYS A 36 -19.48 1.84 -6.83
C LYS A 36 -18.23 1.43 -7.63
N ILE A 37 -17.51 2.39 -8.22
CA ILE A 37 -16.31 2.10 -9.02
C ILE A 37 -15.19 1.59 -8.11
N ILE A 38 -15.03 2.22 -6.94
CA ILE A 38 -14.20 1.72 -5.84
C ILE A 38 -15.14 1.29 -4.73
N ASN A 39 -14.95 0.09 -4.19
CA ASN A 39 -15.85 -0.51 -3.20
C ASN A 39 -15.20 -0.76 -1.84
N ILE A 40 -13.88 -0.59 -1.73
CA ILE A 40 -13.14 -0.71 -0.46
C ILE A 40 -12.48 0.62 -0.14
N ILE A 41 -12.72 1.15 1.04
CA ILE A 41 -12.13 2.43 1.49
C ILE A 41 -11.28 2.16 2.73
N HIS A 42 -9.97 2.27 2.57
CA HIS A 42 -9.02 2.29 3.68
C HIS A 42 -8.85 3.72 4.18
N ILE A 43 -9.49 3.98 5.32
CA ILE A 43 -9.33 5.25 6.03
C ILE A 43 -8.16 5.05 7.00
N LEU A 44 -7.05 5.72 6.70
CA LEU A 44 -5.86 5.76 7.55
C LEU A 44 -6.22 6.25 8.96
N PRO A 45 -5.38 5.98 9.99
CA PRO A 45 -5.82 6.02 11.38
C PRO A 45 -6.59 7.29 11.73
N PHE A 46 -7.88 7.13 12.01
CA PHE A 46 -8.83 8.20 12.31
C PHE A 46 -9.09 8.36 13.82
N TYR A 47 -8.31 7.64 14.63
CA TYR A 47 -8.35 7.70 16.08
C TYR A 47 -7.67 8.99 16.60
N PRO A 48 -8.03 9.44 17.82
CA PRO A 48 -7.22 10.42 18.53
C PRO A 48 -5.77 9.95 18.60
N SER A 49 -4.85 10.86 18.28
CA SER A 49 -3.42 10.55 18.16
C SER A 49 -2.55 11.75 18.52
N SER A 50 -1.30 11.48 18.92
CA SER A 50 -0.34 12.51 19.33
C SER A 50 0.69 12.86 18.25
N SER A 51 1.00 11.93 17.35
CA SER A 51 2.05 12.09 16.33
C SER A 51 1.93 11.05 15.20
N ASP A 52 2.94 11.02 14.33
CA ASP A 52 3.11 10.09 13.19
C ASP A 52 1.90 10.00 12.24
N GLY A 53 1.20 11.11 12.04
CA GLY A 53 0.05 11.17 11.13
C GLY A 53 -1.07 10.20 11.49
N GLY A 54 -1.30 9.95 12.78
CA GLY A 54 -2.39 9.08 13.24
C GLY A 54 -1.94 7.79 13.91
N PHE A 55 -0.71 7.34 13.65
CA PHE A 55 -0.24 6.02 14.11
C PHE A 55 0.18 5.97 15.58
N ALA A 56 0.46 7.12 16.22
CA ALA A 56 0.61 7.20 17.68
C ALA A 56 -0.76 7.40 18.35
N ILE A 57 -1.55 6.33 18.45
CA ILE A 57 -2.94 6.36 18.94
C ILE A 57 -3.01 6.60 20.45
N THR A 58 -3.87 7.52 20.89
CA THR A 58 -4.13 7.82 22.32
C THR A 58 -5.39 7.15 22.87
N ASP A 59 -6.38 6.87 22.01
CA ASP A 59 -7.63 6.17 22.37
C ASP A 59 -8.15 5.33 21.19
N PHE A 60 -8.09 4.00 21.30
CA PHE A 60 -8.47 3.06 20.23
C PHE A 60 -9.99 2.92 20.02
N PHE A 61 -10.82 3.36 20.97
CA PHE A 61 -12.28 3.17 20.93
C PHE A 61 -13.06 4.43 20.53
N LYS A 62 -12.35 5.50 20.15
CA LYS A 62 -12.94 6.77 19.72
C LYS A 62 -12.48 7.16 18.33
N ILE A 63 -13.34 7.84 17.59
CA ILE A 63 -12.92 8.63 16.43
C ILE A 63 -12.44 10.00 16.91
N ASP A 64 -11.37 10.52 16.31
CA ASP A 64 -10.93 11.88 16.58
C ASP A 64 -12.02 12.86 16.15
N ASN A 65 -12.46 13.71 17.08
CA ASN A 65 -13.52 14.69 16.82
C ASN A 65 -13.17 15.64 15.66
N ARG A 66 -11.88 15.81 15.33
CA ARG A 66 -11.45 16.56 14.14
C ARG A 66 -11.91 15.90 12.84
N HIS A 67 -12.07 14.57 12.81
CA HIS A 67 -12.48 13.80 11.64
C HIS A 67 -14.00 13.53 11.59
N GLY A 68 -14.62 13.27 12.74
CA GLY A 68 -16.05 12.99 12.84
C GLY A 68 -16.41 12.11 14.03
N SER A 69 -17.41 11.25 13.84
CA SER A 69 -18.00 10.35 14.83
C SER A 69 -18.20 8.95 14.26
N TRP A 70 -18.47 7.96 15.13
CA TRP A 70 -18.79 6.60 14.69
C TRP A 70 -20.00 6.53 13.76
N ASN A 71 -20.98 7.43 13.90
CA ASN A 71 -22.13 7.50 13.01
C ASN A 71 -21.71 7.88 11.59
N ASP A 72 -20.79 8.85 11.45
CA ASP A 72 -20.26 9.25 10.14
C ASP A 72 -19.50 8.09 9.45
N LEU A 73 -18.79 7.27 10.22
CA LEU A 73 -18.14 6.07 9.70
C LEU A 73 -19.15 4.99 9.30
N GLN A 74 -20.21 4.82 10.10
CA GLN A 74 -21.26 3.84 9.81
C GLN A 74 -22.01 4.19 8.52
N GLU A 75 -22.29 5.47 8.27
CA GLU A 75 -22.87 5.94 7.00
C GLU A 75 -22.02 5.51 5.78
N LEU A 76 -20.69 5.64 5.88
CA LEU A 76 -19.76 5.15 4.87
C LEU A 76 -19.80 3.61 4.75
N SER A 77 -19.85 2.90 5.88
CA SER A 77 -19.84 1.43 5.91
C SER A 77 -21.07 0.78 5.28
N ASN A 78 -22.20 1.49 5.24
CA ASN A 78 -23.41 1.03 4.56
C ASN A 78 -23.25 1.00 3.02
N LYS A 79 -22.24 1.70 2.48
CA LYS A 79 -22.02 1.86 1.03
C LYS A 79 -20.73 1.22 0.56
N TYR A 80 -19.73 1.11 1.44
CA TYR A 80 -18.38 0.64 1.13
C TYR A 80 -17.87 -0.33 2.19
N LYS A 81 -17.00 -1.26 1.79
CA LYS A 81 -16.23 -2.07 2.74
C LYS A 81 -15.16 -1.19 3.37
N ILE A 82 -15.30 -0.91 4.67
CA ILE A 82 -14.34 -0.07 5.38
C ILE A 82 -13.15 -0.91 5.84
N MET A 83 -11.97 -0.44 5.48
CA MET A 83 -10.70 -0.92 6.00
C MET A 83 -10.15 0.07 7.03
N SER A 84 -9.76 -0.44 8.18
CA SER A 84 -9.24 0.35 9.30
C SER A 84 -7.92 -0.24 9.80
N ASP A 85 -7.03 0.65 10.24
CA ASP A 85 -5.78 0.28 10.89
C ASP A 85 -6.01 -0.26 12.30
N VAL A 86 -5.58 -1.49 12.53
CA VAL A 86 -5.37 -2.04 13.87
C VAL A 86 -3.87 -1.92 14.16
N VAL A 87 -3.49 -0.83 14.85
CA VAL A 87 -2.10 -0.59 15.25
C VAL A 87 -1.75 -1.50 16.42
N LEU A 88 -1.37 -2.73 16.07
CA LEU A 88 -1.14 -3.80 17.04
C LEU A 88 0.12 -3.56 17.87
N ASN A 89 1.19 -3.03 17.28
CA ASN A 89 2.50 -3.06 17.94
C ASN A 89 2.64 -2.07 19.10
N HIS A 90 2.02 -0.89 19.03
CA HIS A 90 2.33 0.21 19.93
C HIS A 90 1.15 1.16 20.13
N ALA A 91 1.21 1.96 21.20
CA ALA A 91 0.34 3.12 21.42
C ALA A 91 1.17 4.39 21.60
N SER A 92 0.48 5.53 21.63
CA SER A 92 1.06 6.78 22.08
C SER A 92 1.55 6.72 23.53
N SER A 93 2.66 7.38 23.83
CA SER A 93 3.11 7.68 25.20
C SER A 93 2.15 8.62 25.95
N LYS A 94 1.17 9.20 25.26
CA LYS A 94 0.06 9.99 25.81
C LYS A 94 -1.25 9.21 25.85
N SER A 95 -1.23 7.90 25.58
CA SER A 95 -2.43 7.06 25.59
C SER A 95 -2.96 6.81 27.00
N LYS A 96 -4.26 6.51 27.09
CA LYS A 96 -4.90 6.11 28.35
C LYS A 96 -4.23 4.89 28.98
N TRP A 97 -3.94 3.88 28.17
CA TRP A 97 -3.25 2.68 28.64
C TRP A 97 -1.83 2.98 29.14
N PHE A 98 -1.07 3.84 28.45
CA PHE A 98 0.27 4.18 28.93
C PHE A 98 0.22 5.02 30.21
N LYS A 99 -0.76 5.92 30.35
CA LYS A 99 -1.00 6.62 31.62
C LYS A 99 -1.24 5.63 32.76
N SER A 100 -2.10 4.63 32.56
CA SER A 100 -2.33 3.54 33.51
C SER A 100 -1.07 2.74 33.86
N PHE A 101 -0.18 2.52 32.88
CA PHE A 101 1.14 1.92 33.10
C PHE A 101 2.07 2.81 33.95
N LEU A 102 2.11 4.12 33.70
CA LEU A 102 2.91 5.06 34.51
C LEU A 102 2.40 5.15 35.95
N GLU A 103 1.08 5.08 36.16
CA GLU A 103 0.43 5.17 37.47
C GLU A 103 0.33 3.82 38.21
N ASN A 104 0.68 2.72 37.53
CA ASN A 104 0.50 1.33 37.99
C ASN A 104 -0.96 1.05 38.43
N ASN A 105 -1.94 1.54 37.68
CA ASN A 105 -3.36 1.47 38.04
C ASN A 105 -4.28 1.32 36.82
N GLY A 106 -5.35 0.53 36.97
CA GLY A 106 -6.39 0.34 35.96
C GLY A 106 -5.97 -0.57 34.78
N GLU A 107 -6.82 -0.59 33.76
CA GLU A 107 -6.57 -1.31 32.50
C GLU A 107 -5.40 -0.68 31.75
N GLY A 108 -4.45 -1.50 31.30
CA GLY A 108 -3.22 -1.02 30.64
C GLY A 108 -1.99 -0.96 31.55
N LYS A 109 -2.15 -1.13 32.87
CA LYS A 109 -1.04 -1.02 33.84
C LYS A 109 0.15 -1.96 33.57
N ASP A 110 -0.10 -3.09 32.91
CA ASP A 110 0.87 -4.14 32.59
C ASP A 110 0.98 -4.41 31.07
N PHE A 111 0.52 -3.48 30.22
CA PHE A 111 0.44 -3.70 28.77
C PHE A 111 1.73 -3.45 27.99
N PHE A 112 2.68 -2.68 28.53
CA PHE A 112 3.85 -2.22 27.78
C PHE A 112 5.09 -3.04 28.07
N LEU A 113 5.94 -3.18 27.06
CA LEU A 113 7.17 -3.94 27.18
C LEU A 113 8.23 -3.12 27.92
N THR A 114 8.56 -3.58 29.13
CA THR A 114 9.74 -3.15 29.86
C THR A 114 10.86 -4.17 29.76
N VAL A 115 12.09 -3.71 29.69
CA VAL A 115 13.28 -4.57 29.74
C VAL A 115 14.23 -4.10 30.84
N GLU A 116 15.09 -5.01 31.28
CA GLU A 116 16.19 -4.66 32.15
C GLU A 116 17.24 -3.82 31.40
N LYS A 117 18.06 -3.08 32.16
CA LYS A 117 19.04 -2.14 31.59
C LYS A 117 20.07 -2.83 30.68
N GLU A 118 20.29 -4.12 30.87
CA GLU A 118 21.30 -4.95 30.17
C GLU A 118 20.76 -5.70 28.94
N PHE A 119 19.54 -5.41 28.48
CA PHE A 119 18.98 -6.12 27.32
C PHE A 119 19.86 -5.97 26.07
N ASN A 120 20.39 -7.08 25.57
CA ASN A 120 21.22 -7.10 24.38
C ASN A 120 20.40 -6.70 23.15
N THR A 121 20.80 -5.60 22.50
CA THR A 121 20.12 -5.08 21.30
C THR A 121 20.88 -5.35 20.00
N GLN A 122 22.01 -6.06 20.06
CA GLN A 122 22.92 -6.28 18.93
C GLN A 122 22.24 -6.99 17.75
N HIS A 123 21.36 -7.95 18.03
CA HIS A 123 20.69 -8.76 16.99
C HIS A 123 19.38 -8.15 16.48
N ILE A 124 18.90 -7.06 17.08
CA ILE A 124 17.58 -6.48 16.78
C ILE A 124 17.59 -5.72 15.46
N VAL A 125 16.56 -5.96 14.62
CA VAL A 125 16.35 -5.17 13.41
C VAL A 125 15.82 -3.78 13.76
N ARG A 126 16.55 -2.74 13.35
CA ARG A 126 16.22 -1.32 13.60
C ARG A 126 15.32 -0.76 12.50
N ALA A 127 14.06 -0.43 12.84
CA ALA A 127 13.17 0.30 11.94
C ALA A 127 13.59 1.78 11.75
N ARG A 128 14.27 2.36 12.74
CA ARG A 128 14.68 3.77 12.82
C ARG A 128 16.02 3.91 13.53
N SER A 129 16.67 5.06 13.32
CA SER A 129 18.00 5.35 13.86
C SER A 129 18.03 5.85 15.31
N HIS A 130 16.88 6.15 15.93
CA HIS A 130 16.81 6.61 17.33
C HIS A 130 17.16 5.50 18.32
N LYS A 131 17.27 5.83 19.61
CA LYS A 131 17.51 4.86 20.68
C LYS A 131 16.25 4.02 20.94
N LEU A 132 16.39 2.68 20.94
CA LEU A 132 15.29 1.74 21.17
C LEU A 132 14.70 1.83 22.57
N LEU A 133 15.59 1.78 23.55
CA LEU A 133 15.26 1.63 24.95
C LEU A 133 15.19 3.02 25.57
N GLN A 134 14.00 3.40 26.01
CA GLN A 134 13.67 4.74 26.47
C GLN A 134 13.30 4.71 27.95
N LYS A 135 13.86 5.62 28.74
CA LYS A 135 13.55 5.72 30.18
C LYS A 135 12.29 6.55 30.41
N PHE A 136 11.38 6.04 31.23
CA PHE A 136 10.17 6.72 31.71
C PHE A 136 10.06 6.63 33.24
N LYS A 137 9.55 7.69 33.87
CA LYS A 137 9.29 7.73 35.31
C LYS A 137 7.90 7.16 35.57
N THR A 138 7.80 6.10 36.37
CA THR A 138 6.54 5.48 36.81
C THR A 138 6.37 5.66 38.31
N LYS A 139 5.18 5.34 38.84
CA LYS A 139 4.88 5.34 40.28
C LYS A 139 5.83 4.44 41.07
N ASP A 140 6.26 3.32 40.48
CA ASP A 140 7.18 2.36 41.10
C ASP A 140 8.66 2.67 40.82
N GLY A 141 8.98 3.87 40.32
CA GLY A 141 10.32 4.28 39.92
C GLY A 141 10.55 4.27 38.40
N ASN A 142 11.81 4.35 37.97
CA ASN A 142 12.13 4.45 36.55
C ASN A 142 12.05 3.09 35.85
N LYS A 143 11.32 3.01 34.73
CA LYS A 143 11.26 1.82 33.87
C LYS A 143 11.89 2.11 32.51
N ILE A 144 12.53 1.10 31.91
CA ILE A 144 13.07 1.16 30.55
C ILE A 144 12.05 0.51 29.62
N VAL A 145 11.44 1.31 28.75
CA VAL A 145 10.36 0.92 27.85
C VAL A 145 10.90 0.75 26.43
N TRP A 146 10.40 -0.25 25.72
CA TRP A 146 10.74 -0.51 24.33
C TRP A 146 9.98 0.42 23.38
N CYS A 147 10.71 1.10 22.49
CA CYS A 147 10.17 2.07 21.53
C CYS A 147 10.75 1.83 20.12
N THR A 148 10.08 1.00 19.32
CA THR A 148 10.55 0.56 17.99
C THR A 148 10.60 1.71 16.98
N PHE A 149 9.64 2.64 17.02
CA PHE A 149 9.44 3.65 15.98
C PHE A 149 9.80 5.07 16.43
N SER A 150 9.39 5.48 17.64
CA SER A 150 9.75 6.77 18.23
C SER A 150 9.56 6.72 19.74
N ARG A 151 10.07 7.72 20.48
CA ARG A 151 9.81 7.80 21.94
C ARG A 151 8.32 7.92 22.26
N ASP A 152 7.53 8.48 21.34
CA ASP A 152 6.07 8.60 21.51
C ASP A 152 5.32 7.31 21.17
N GLN A 153 5.97 6.34 20.52
CA GLN A 153 5.37 5.05 20.15
C GLN A 153 5.95 3.97 21.06
N VAL A 154 5.19 3.63 22.09
CA VAL A 154 5.58 2.67 23.15
C VAL A 154 5.00 1.30 22.85
N ASP A 155 5.87 0.29 22.75
CA ASP A 155 5.51 -1.04 22.28
C ASP A 155 4.74 -1.84 23.33
N PHE A 156 3.70 -2.53 22.89
CA PHE A 156 2.94 -3.47 23.72
C PHE A 156 3.71 -4.76 23.97
N ASN A 157 3.41 -5.40 25.09
CA ASN A 157 3.93 -6.71 25.49
C ASN A 157 2.91 -7.81 25.21
N PHE A 158 2.93 -8.40 24.01
CA PHE A 158 2.03 -9.51 23.65
C PHE A 158 2.29 -10.81 24.42
N LYS A 159 3.37 -10.92 25.20
CA LYS A 159 3.53 -12.03 26.17
C LYS A 159 2.48 -11.96 27.29
N ASN A 160 1.95 -10.76 27.58
CA ASN A 160 0.82 -10.59 28.48
C ASN A 160 -0.48 -10.90 27.72
N PRO A 161 -1.22 -11.98 28.08
CA PRO A 161 -2.46 -12.35 27.37
C PRO A 161 -3.55 -11.27 27.47
N LYS A 162 -3.50 -10.36 28.46
CA LYS A 162 -4.45 -9.24 28.56
C LYS A 162 -4.34 -8.27 27.38
N VAL A 163 -3.13 -8.10 26.82
CA VAL A 163 -2.92 -7.28 25.61
C VAL A 163 -3.64 -7.92 24.43
N LEU A 164 -3.47 -9.23 24.24
CA LEU A 164 -4.16 -9.98 23.19
C LEU A 164 -5.68 -9.87 23.34
N LEU A 165 -6.21 -10.07 24.55
CA LEU A 165 -7.64 -9.90 24.84
C LEU A 165 -8.14 -8.49 24.56
N ALA A 166 -7.36 -7.45 24.87
CA ALA A 166 -7.72 -6.06 24.58
C ALA A 166 -7.87 -5.81 23.07
N PHE A 167 -6.99 -6.38 22.25
CA PHE A 167 -7.07 -6.27 20.79
C PHE A 167 -8.18 -7.14 20.18
N ILE A 168 -8.50 -8.30 20.78
CA ILE A 168 -9.71 -9.05 20.40
C ILE A 168 -10.96 -8.20 20.65
N LYS A 169 -11.08 -7.57 21.83
CA LYS A 169 -12.18 -6.64 22.13
C LYS A 169 -12.25 -5.48 21.13
N LEU A 170 -11.09 -4.91 20.77
CA LEU A 170 -11.02 -3.83 19.77
C LEU A 170 -11.55 -4.28 18.41
N ILE A 171 -11.13 -5.44 17.91
CA ILE A 171 -11.57 -5.94 16.60
C ILE A 171 -13.07 -6.22 16.59
N LEU A 172 -13.60 -6.85 17.64
CA LEU A 172 -15.05 -7.07 17.78
C LEU A 172 -15.84 -5.76 17.84
N PHE A 173 -15.31 -4.77 18.58
CA PHE A 173 -15.88 -3.44 18.61
C PHE A 173 -15.89 -2.79 17.21
N LEU A 174 -14.79 -2.86 16.47
CA LEU A 174 -14.69 -2.32 15.12
C LEU A 174 -15.63 -3.04 14.14
N ASN A 175 -15.78 -4.37 14.25
CA ASN A 175 -16.77 -5.14 13.50
C ASN A 175 -18.19 -4.59 13.73
N ASN A 176 -18.56 -4.38 14.99
CA ASN A 176 -19.86 -3.80 15.37
C ASN A 176 -20.03 -2.34 14.89
N LYS A 177 -18.94 -1.66 14.54
CA LYS A 177 -18.96 -0.31 13.93
C LYS A 177 -18.93 -0.32 12.40
N GLY A 178 -19.01 -1.49 11.75
CA GLY A 178 -19.08 -1.62 10.30
C GLY A 178 -17.74 -1.75 9.60
N VAL A 179 -16.63 -1.91 10.34
CA VAL A 179 -15.32 -2.24 9.73
C VAL A 179 -15.35 -3.70 9.27
N LYS A 180 -14.93 -3.94 8.02
CA LYS A 180 -14.86 -5.28 7.41
C LYS A 180 -13.46 -5.73 7.06
N ILE A 181 -12.47 -4.83 7.08
CA ILE A 181 -11.10 -5.18 6.73
C ILE A 181 -10.16 -4.55 7.77
N TYR A 182 -9.29 -5.37 8.35
CA TYR A 182 -8.39 -4.99 9.42
C TYR A 182 -6.96 -4.97 8.89
N ARG A 183 -6.37 -3.77 8.80
CA ARG A 183 -4.95 -3.61 8.48
C ARG A 183 -4.13 -3.76 9.74
N PHE A 184 -3.38 -4.84 9.86
CA PHE A 184 -2.47 -5.06 10.97
C PHE A 184 -1.17 -4.29 10.71
N ASP A 185 -1.08 -3.11 11.31
CA ASP A 185 0.06 -2.21 11.18
C ASP A 185 1.22 -2.67 12.06
N ALA A 186 2.45 -2.59 11.52
CA ALA A 186 3.68 -2.98 12.21
C ALA A 186 3.64 -4.39 12.81
N VAL A 187 2.84 -5.29 12.23
CA VAL A 187 2.54 -6.61 12.80
C VAL A 187 3.80 -7.46 12.97
N ALA A 188 4.79 -7.25 12.10
CA ALA A 188 6.08 -7.95 12.16
C ALA A 188 6.81 -7.80 13.50
N PHE A 189 6.55 -6.71 14.24
CA PHE A 189 7.24 -6.35 15.49
C PHE A 189 6.48 -6.75 16.77
N VAL A 190 5.30 -7.39 16.68
CA VAL A 190 4.44 -7.62 17.85
C VAL A 190 5.08 -8.53 18.91
N TRP A 191 6.01 -9.42 18.53
CA TRP A 191 6.69 -10.32 19.46
C TRP A 191 8.19 -10.05 19.59
N LYS A 192 8.70 -10.17 20.84
CA LYS A 192 10.06 -9.79 21.22
C LYS A 192 10.71 -10.94 21.99
N ARG A 193 11.87 -11.41 21.52
CA ARG A 193 12.63 -12.51 22.12
C ARG A 193 14.12 -12.15 22.12
N GLN A 194 14.77 -12.34 23.27
CA GLN A 194 16.20 -12.10 23.42
C GLN A 194 17.00 -12.94 22.41
N GLU A 195 18.16 -12.43 21.98
CA GLU A 195 19.04 -13.04 20.97
C GLU A 195 18.35 -13.32 19.61
N THR A 196 17.31 -12.56 19.27
CA THR A 196 16.66 -12.62 17.95
C THR A 196 16.55 -11.24 17.30
N SER A 197 16.11 -11.23 16.05
CA SER A 197 15.79 -10.01 15.30
C SER A 197 14.60 -9.23 15.85
N CYS A 198 13.76 -9.85 16.69
CA CYS A 198 12.47 -9.32 17.15
C CYS A 198 11.53 -8.91 16.01
N ILE A 199 11.64 -9.58 14.87
CA ILE A 199 10.78 -9.40 13.71
C ILE A 199 10.44 -10.76 13.11
N ASN A 200 9.20 -10.94 12.65
CA ASN A 200 8.71 -12.17 11.98
C ASN A 200 8.87 -13.46 12.83
N LEU A 201 8.71 -13.36 14.15
CA LEU A 201 8.82 -14.53 15.03
C LEU A 201 7.57 -15.41 14.95
N ASP A 202 7.69 -16.70 15.26
CA ASP A 202 6.59 -17.67 15.16
C ASP A 202 5.34 -17.25 15.94
N GLN A 203 5.52 -16.57 17.08
CA GLN A 203 4.40 -16.07 17.88
C GLN A 203 3.64 -14.93 17.18
N THR A 204 4.32 -14.12 16.36
CA THR A 204 3.64 -13.13 15.50
C THR A 204 2.67 -13.83 14.54
N HIS A 205 3.14 -14.89 13.88
CA HIS A 205 2.33 -15.71 12.97
C HIS A 205 1.16 -16.39 13.72
N ALA A 206 1.42 -16.95 14.90
CA ALA A 206 0.39 -17.57 15.73
C ALA A 206 -0.71 -16.57 16.16
N ILE A 207 -0.33 -15.33 16.52
CA ILE A 207 -1.29 -14.27 16.86
C ILE A 207 -2.18 -13.93 15.64
N ILE A 208 -1.61 -13.86 14.44
CA ILE A 208 -2.38 -13.59 13.21
C ILE A 208 -3.35 -14.74 12.91
N ARG A 209 -2.90 -16.00 13.01
CA ARG A 209 -3.78 -17.18 12.85
C ARG A 209 -4.93 -17.18 13.84
N LEU A 210 -4.68 -16.78 15.09
CA LEU A 210 -5.73 -16.65 16.09
C LEU A 210 -6.76 -15.59 15.68
N PHE A 211 -6.33 -14.39 15.30
CA PHE A 211 -7.25 -13.34 14.83
C PHE A 211 -8.03 -13.78 13.58
N ARG A 212 -7.38 -14.47 12.64
CA ARG A 212 -8.02 -15.03 11.45
C ARG A 212 -9.11 -16.03 11.83
N THR A 213 -8.82 -16.93 12.75
CA THR A 213 -9.76 -17.94 13.24
C THR A 213 -10.97 -17.28 13.89
N LEU A 214 -10.75 -16.31 14.78
CA LEU A 214 -11.81 -15.56 15.45
C LEU A 214 -12.69 -14.81 14.45
N LEU A 215 -12.08 -14.08 13.51
CA LEU A 215 -12.83 -13.33 12.50
C LEU A 215 -13.64 -14.24 11.58
N ASN A 216 -13.09 -15.39 11.16
CA ASN A 216 -13.83 -16.36 10.35
C ASN A 216 -15.08 -16.89 11.07
N PHE A 217 -15.02 -17.04 12.40
CA PHE A 217 -16.16 -17.46 13.20
C PHE A 217 -17.19 -16.34 13.38
N THR A 218 -16.75 -15.09 13.55
CA THR A 218 -17.65 -13.96 13.83
C THR A 218 -18.26 -13.33 12.58
N ASP A 219 -17.51 -13.27 11.48
CA ASP A 219 -17.93 -12.64 10.23
C ASP A 219 -17.08 -13.16 9.05
N SER A 220 -17.66 -14.03 8.22
CA SER A 220 -16.99 -14.62 7.06
C SER A 220 -16.54 -13.59 5.99
N GLU A 221 -17.12 -12.39 5.99
CA GLU A 221 -16.71 -11.31 5.09
C GLU A 221 -15.43 -10.60 5.55
N SER A 222 -15.03 -10.77 6.82
CA SER A 222 -13.94 -10.03 7.42
C SER A 222 -12.56 -10.35 6.82
N LYS A 223 -11.92 -9.29 6.32
CA LYS A 223 -10.56 -9.06 5.82
C LYS A 223 -9.43 -8.99 6.88
N ILE A 224 -8.35 -9.78 6.82
CA ILE A 224 -7.08 -9.38 7.46
C ILE A 224 -6.09 -8.98 6.36
N VAL A 225 -5.52 -7.78 6.49
CA VAL A 225 -4.44 -7.27 5.66
C VAL A 225 -3.21 -7.08 6.55
N THR A 226 -2.10 -7.74 6.25
CA THR A 226 -0.85 -7.50 7.01
C THR A 226 0.04 -6.51 6.26
N GLU A 227 0.50 -5.48 6.97
CA GLU A 227 1.54 -4.60 6.44
C GLU A 227 2.92 -5.06 6.92
N THR A 228 3.74 -5.53 5.97
CA THR A 228 5.13 -5.90 6.25
C THR A 228 6.06 -5.40 5.15
N ASN A 229 6.75 -4.29 5.41
CA ASN A 229 7.76 -3.74 4.51
C ASN A 229 9.10 -4.50 4.63
N LEU A 230 9.06 -5.76 4.20
CA LEU A 230 10.12 -6.75 4.30
C LEU A 230 10.59 -7.18 2.90
N PRO A 231 11.76 -7.84 2.81
CA PRO A 231 12.14 -8.58 1.62
C PRO A 231 11.02 -9.52 1.17
N PHE A 232 10.89 -9.70 -0.14
CA PHE A 232 9.72 -10.33 -0.76
C PHE A 232 9.35 -11.71 -0.17
N ARG A 233 10.35 -12.59 0.04
CA ARG A 233 10.11 -13.93 0.61
C ARG A 233 9.59 -13.92 2.04
N GLU A 234 10.05 -12.97 2.86
CA GLU A 234 9.57 -12.83 4.24
C GLU A 234 8.11 -12.35 4.24
N ASN A 235 7.75 -11.41 3.37
CA ASN A 235 6.37 -10.93 3.26
C ASN A 235 5.38 -12.04 2.83
N LEU A 236 5.79 -12.98 1.97
CA LEU A 236 4.97 -14.13 1.57
C LEU A 236 4.61 -15.06 2.74
N SER A 237 5.46 -15.15 3.77
CA SER A 237 5.21 -16.02 4.93
C SER A 237 3.95 -15.65 5.70
N TYR A 238 3.47 -14.41 5.57
CA TYR A 238 2.26 -13.91 6.24
C TYR A 238 0.95 -14.41 5.63
N PHE A 239 0.99 -15.14 4.51
CA PHE A 239 -0.14 -15.96 4.10
C PHE A 239 -0.29 -17.22 4.95
N GLY A 240 0.78 -17.66 5.64
CA GLY A 240 0.83 -18.93 6.35
C GLY A 240 0.54 -20.10 5.41
N ASN A 241 -0.25 -21.06 5.88
CA ASN A 241 -0.82 -22.13 5.07
C ASN A 241 -2.21 -21.74 4.53
N SER A 242 -2.35 -20.48 4.10
CA SER A 242 -3.64 -19.82 3.79
C SER A 242 -4.54 -19.58 5.01
N ASP A 243 -3.97 -19.67 6.21
CA ASP A 243 -4.64 -19.57 7.51
C ASP A 243 -4.24 -18.32 8.33
N GLU A 244 -3.46 -17.42 7.74
CA GLU A 244 -3.06 -16.14 8.35
C GLU A 244 -3.75 -14.95 7.65
N ALA A 245 -2.98 -14.04 7.03
CA ALA A 245 -3.52 -12.89 6.35
C ALA A 245 -4.31 -13.32 5.11
N HIS A 246 -5.46 -12.70 4.88
CA HIS A 246 -6.16 -12.84 3.60
C HIS A 246 -5.43 -12.06 2.51
N ILE A 247 -4.87 -10.91 2.87
CA ILE A 247 -4.23 -10.00 1.96
C ILE A 247 -2.88 -9.59 2.52
N ILE A 248 -1.85 -9.58 1.69
CA ILE A 248 -0.56 -8.98 2.03
C ILE A 248 -0.23 -7.85 1.05
N TYR A 249 0.40 -6.79 1.54
CA TYR A 249 0.89 -5.71 0.67
C TYR A 249 1.97 -6.21 -0.29
N ASN A 250 1.88 -5.85 -1.57
CA ASN A 250 2.92 -6.14 -2.55
C ASN A 250 3.93 -4.98 -2.63
N PHE A 251 4.76 -4.83 -1.60
CA PHE A 251 5.69 -3.71 -1.47
C PHE A 251 6.76 -3.62 -2.56
N SER A 252 7.11 -4.74 -3.21
CA SER A 252 8.09 -4.74 -4.31
C SER A 252 7.53 -4.13 -5.59
N LEU A 253 6.20 -4.17 -5.81
CA LEU A 253 5.56 -3.74 -7.06
C LEU A 253 5.83 -2.27 -7.40
N SER A 254 5.56 -1.35 -6.46
CA SER A 254 5.74 0.10 -6.65
C SER A 254 7.17 0.47 -7.10
N PRO A 255 8.23 0.17 -6.32
CA PRO A 255 9.58 0.56 -6.70
C PRO A 255 10.07 -0.17 -7.96
N LEU A 256 9.61 -1.39 -8.25
CA LEU A 256 9.97 -2.11 -9.47
C LEU A 256 9.35 -1.51 -10.73
N ILE A 257 8.07 -1.12 -10.69
CA ILE A 257 7.41 -0.43 -11.82
C ILE A 257 8.08 0.94 -12.06
N ILE A 258 8.37 1.66 -10.97
CA ILE A 258 9.10 2.94 -11.04
C ILE A 258 10.47 2.74 -11.70
N ASN A 259 11.26 1.77 -11.23
CA ASN A 259 12.55 1.43 -11.83
C ASN A 259 12.42 1.06 -13.31
N THR A 260 11.43 0.21 -13.65
CA THR A 260 11.20 -0.27 -15.02
C THR A 260 10.98 0.88 -16.01
N LEU A 261 10.08 1.81 -15.66
CA LEU A 261 9.70 2.91 -16.55
C LEU A 261 10.73 4.05 -16.59
N ILE A 262 11.51 4.26 -15.52
CA ILE A 262 12.57 5.27 -15.50
C ILE A 262 13.84 4.75 -16.18
N LYS A 263 14.15 3.45 -16.03
CA LYS A 263 15.31 2.80 -16.67
C LYS A 263 15.03 2.47 -18.14
N GLY A 264 13.77 2.20 -18.50
CA GLY A 264 13.41 1.72 -19.83
C GLY A 264 13.82 0.26 -20.06
N SER A 265 13.92 -0.55 -18.99
CA SER A 265 14.20 -1.98 -19.06
C SER A 265 13.28 -2.77 -18.13
N SER A 266 12.61 -3.80 -18.66
CA SER A 266 11.69 -4.68 -17.94
C SER A 266 12.38 -5.87 -17.28
N GLU A 267 13.68 -6.06 -17.49
CA GLU A 267 14.40 -7.27 -17.09
C GLU A 267 14.20 -7.66 -15.61
N ALA A 268 14.44 -6.72 -14.70
CA ALA A 268 14.30 -6.96 -13.26
C ALA A 268 12.84 -7.24 -12.87
N PHE A 269 11.90 -6.51 -13.48
CA PHE A 269 10.47 -6.67 -13.19
C PHE A 269 9.90 -7.97 -13.76
N ARG A 270 10.32 -8.36 -14.98
CA ARG A 270 9.99 -9.64 -15.61
C ARG A 270 10.50 -10.80 -14.77
N ARG A 271 11.79 -10.80 -14.41
CA ARG A 271 12.40 -11.84 -13.56
C ARG A 271 11.68 -11.95 -12.21
N TRP A 272 11.41 -10.82 -11.56
CA TRP A 272 10.64 -10.82 -10.32
C TRP A 272 9.23 -11.37 -10.53
N SER A 273 8.50 -10.89 -11.53
CA SER A 273 7.13 -11.32 -11.84
C SER A 273 7.03 -12.83 -12.10
N MET A 274 8.04 -13.43 -12.75
CA MET A 274 8.11 -14.88 -12.97
C MET A 274 8.38 -15.69 -11.70
N SER A 275 8.89 -15.05 -10.64
CA SER A 275 9.24 -15.68 -9.36
C SER A 275 8.16 -15.55 -8.28
N ILE A 276 7.11 -14.75 -8.54
CA ILE A 276 6.00 -14.57 -7.60
C ILE A 276 5.13 -15.83 -7.66
N PRO A 277 4.90 -16.53 -6.53
CA PRO A 277 3.97 -17.63 -6.52
C PRO A 277 2.54 -17.10 -6.72
N PRO A 278 1.66 -17.84 -7.43
CA PRO A 278 0.27 -17.45 -7.53
C PRO A 278 -0.36 -17.45 -6.13
N ALA A 279 -1.21 -16.47 -5.86
CA ALA A 279 -1.98 -16.40 -4.63
C ALA A 279 -2.97 -17.57 -4.58
N LYS A 280 -2.90 -18.35 -3.50
CA LYS A 280 -3.86 -19.43 -3.21
C LYS A 280 -5.28 -18.86 -3.03
N ASP A 281 -6.28 -19.73 -3.13
CA ASP A 281 -7.67 -19.38 -2.84
C ASP A 281 -7.79 -18.72 -1.46
N ASN A 282 -8.64 -17.70 -1.37
CA ASN A 282 -8.81 -16.84 -0.19
C ASN A 282 -7.60 -15.97 0.20
N ASN A 283 -6.49 -16.04 -0.53
CA ASN A 283 -5.38 -15.11 -0.43
C ASN A 283 -5.34 -14.16 -1.63
N SER A 284 -4.78 -12.97 -1.43
CA SER A 284 -4.52 -12.01 -2.52
C SER A 284 -3.36 -11.09 -2.18
N TYR A 285 -2.62 -10.68 -3.20
CA TYR A 285 -1.74 -9.52 -3.11
C TYR A 285 -2.56 -8.22 -3.11
N LEU A 286 -2.11 -7.20 -2.36
CA LEU A 286 -2.56 -5.82 -2.50
C LEU A 286 -1.53 -5.05 -3.30
N ASN A 287 -1.86 -4.76 -4.56
CA ASN A 287 -1.01 -4.08 -5.52
C ASN A 287 -1.24 -2.58 -5.42
N PHE A 288 -0.19 -1.81 -5.12
CA PHE A 288 -0.28 -0.36 -5.01
C PHE A 288 0.99 0.27 -5.60
N LEU A 289 0.88 1.54 -6.01
CA LEU A 289 2.02 2.32 -6.50
C LEU A 289 2.47 3.42 -5.52
N ALA A 290 1.61 3.85 -4.62
CA ALA A 290 1.92 4.83 -3.59
C ALA A 290 1.06 4.59 -2.34
N THR A 291 1.55 5.08 -1.20
CA THR A 291 0.81 5.10 0.07
C THR A 291 1.12 6.41 0.81
N HIS A 292 0.67 6.50 2.06
CA HIS A 292 1.05 7.57 2.98
C HIS A 292 2.54 7.52 3.36
N ASP A 293 3.20 6.38 3.21
CA ASP A 293 4.64 6.24 3.46
C ASP A 293 5.46 6.51 2.19
N GLY A 294 6.78 6.64 2.36
CA GLY A 294 7.69 6.74 1.22
C GLY A 294 7.76 5.42 0.44
N ILE A 295 8.28 5.47 -0.79
CA ILE A 295 8.55 4.29 -1.59
C ILE A 295 9.66 3.49 -0.88
N GLY A 296 9.31 2.31 -0.35
CA GLY A 296 10.26 1.44 0.35
C GLY A 296 11.34 0.92 -0.58
N ILE A 297 12.59 0.90 -0.10
CA ILE A 297 13.75 0.41 -0.86
C ILE A 297 14.10 -1.03 -0.48
N ARG A 298 13.85 -1.42 0.77
CA ARG A 298 14.04 -2.81 1.24
C ARG A 298 13.38 -3.89 0.37
N PRO A 299 12.17 -3.69 -0.17
CA PRO A 299 11.51 -4.69 -1.02
C PRO A 299 12.25 -4.98 -2.32
N LEU A 300 13.29 -4.19 -2.68
CA LEU A 300 14.16 -4.44 -3.83
C LEU A 300 15.36 -5.32 -3.51
N GLU A 301 15.67 -5.55 -2.22
CA GLU A 301 16.79 -6.37 -1.77
C GLU A 301 16.65 -7.80 -2.33
N GLY A 302 17.69 -8.26 -3.03
CA GLY A 302 17.69 -9.58 -3.68
C GLY A 302 16.96 -9.64 -5.04
N ILE A 303 16.35 -8.55 -5.50
CA ILE A 303 15.66 -8.48 -6.81
C ILE A 303 16.46 -7.64 -7.81
N ILE A 304 16.91 -6.47 -7.37
CA ILE A 304 17.72 -5.52 -8.13
C ILE A 304 19.14 -5.49 -7.55
N LYS A 305 20.17 -5.38 -8.41
CA LYS A 305 21.56 -5.22 -7.99
C LYS A 305 21.77 -3.87 -7.28
N SER A 306 22.74 -3.80 -6.38
CA SER A 306 23.08 -2.58 -5.62
C SER A 306 23.31 -1.36 -6.52
N GLU A 307 24.03 -1.53 -7.62
CA GLU A 307 24.40 -0.44 -8.53
C GLU A 307 23.16 0.14 -9.22
N ASP A 308 22.20 -0.73 -9.57
CA ASP A 308 20.93 -0.34 -10.17
C ASP A 308 20.01 0.38 -9.16
N ILE A 309 20.06 0.00 -7.88
CA ILE A 309 19.36 0.72 -6.81
C ILE A 309 19.93 2.14 -6.68
N ASP A 310 21.25 2.31 -6.72
CA ASP A 310 21.88 3.63 -6.65
C ASP A 310 21.51 4.51 -7.86
N ILE A 311 21.43 3.93 -9.06
CA ILE A 311 20.95 4.64 -10.26
C ILE A 311 19.51 5.12 -10.07
N LEU A 312 18.61 4.26 -9.58
CA LEU A 312 17.23 4.61 -9.28
C LEU A 312 17.15 5.76 -8.27
N LEU A 313 17.87 5.64 -7.15
CA LEU A 313 17.87 6.64 -6.08
C LEU A 313 18.41 7.99 -6.56
N ASN A 314 19.46 7.98 -7.38
CA ASN A 314 20.00 9.20 -8.00
C ASN A 314 18.98 9.87 -8.92
N ALA A 315 18.23 9.11 -9.72
CA ALA A 315 17.16 9.66 -10.55
C ALA A 315 16.03 10.26 -9.70
N LEU A 316 15.54 9.54 -8.69
CA LEU A 316 14.49 10.04 -7.78
C LEU A 316 14.93 11.29 -7.02
N LYS A 317 16.20 11.38 -6.61
CA LYS A 317 16.77 12.59 -5.99
C LYS A 317 16.68 13.80 -6.93
N LYS A 318 17.03 13.63 -8.21
CA LYS A 318 16.90 14.68 -9.25
C LYS A 318 15.44 15.08 -9.51
N PHE A 319 14.49 14.18 -9.23
CA PHE A 319 13.05 14.47 -9.31
C PHE A 319 12.47 15.10 -8.03
N GLY A 320 13.30 15.33 -7.01
CA GLY A 320 12.91 16.03 -5.79
C GLY A 320 12.65 15.13 -4.59
N SER A 321 12.97 13.84 -4.67
CA SER A 321 12.85 12.92 -3.54
C SER A 321 13.70 13.34 -2.34
N LYS A 322 13.19 13.07 -1.14
CA LYS A 322 13.95 13.12 0.12
C LYS A 322 14.03 11.72 0.72
N PHE A 323 15.16 11.37 1.32
CA PHE A 323 15.38 10.02 1.83
C PHE A 323 15.27 9.95 3.36
N THR A 324 14.57 8.94 3.85
CA THR A 324 14.62 8.52 5.25
C THR A 324 15.59 7.35 5.36
N TYR A 325 16.32 7.25 6.46
CA TYR A 325 17.39 6.27 6.64
C TYR A 325 17.09 5.32 7.81
N ARG A 326 17.64 4.11 7.71
CA ARG A 326 17.69 3.10 8.79
C ARG A 326 19.14 2.71 9.09
N LYS A 327 19.30 1.85 10.10
CA LYS A 327 20.55 1.13 10.35
C LYS A 327 20.39 -0.32 9.86
N ASP A 328 21.37 -0.82 9.13
CA ASP A 328 21.43 -2.23 8.75
C ASP A 328 22.00 -3.10 9.89
N LYS A 329 22.21 -4.40 9.62
CA LYS A 329 22.76 -5.37 10.59
C LYS A 329 24.18 -5.00 11.06
N ASN A 330 24.92 -4.23 10.26
CA ASN A 330 26.27 -3.77 10.55
C ASN A 330 26.29 -2.34 11.12
N ASN A 331 25.14 -1.83 11.59
CA ASN A 331 24.95 -0.45 12.06
C ASN A 331 25.25 0.64 11.00
N LYS A 332 25.39 0.31 9.72
CA LYS A 332 25.61 1.27 8.64
C LYS A 332 24.29 1.93 8.25
N LYS A 333 24.37 3.23 7.97
CA LYS A 333 23.22 4.05 7.54
C LYS A 333 22.85 3.70 6.10
N THR A 334 21.65 3.19 5.88
CA THR A 334 21.11 2.82 4.56
C THR A 334 19.78 3.50 4.30
N ILE A 335 19.45 3.77 3.03
CA ILE A 335 18.18 4.39 2.67
C ILE A 335 17.04 3.40 2.90
N TYR A 336 16.04 3.82 3.67
CA TYR A 336 14.86 3.02 3.97
C TYR A 336 13.74 3.26 2.96
N GLU A 337 13.48 4.52 2.65
CA GLU A 337 12.39 4.95 1.75
C GLU A 337 12.76 6.23 1.01
N ALA A 338 12.23 6.35 -0.22
CA ALA A 338 12.23 7.54 -1.04
C ALA A 338 10.90 8.29 -0.88
N ASN A 339 10.94 9.51 -0.33
CA ASN A 339 9.76 10.35 -0.11
C ASN A 339 9.58 11.28 -1.30
N ILE A 340 8.64 10.91 -2.15
CA ILE A 340 8.28 11.62 -3.38
C ILE A 340 6.82 11.24 -3.73
N SER A 341 6.09 12.17 -4.34
CA SER A 341 4.78 11.86 -4.93
C SER A 341 4.97 10.94 -6.14
N LEU A 342 3.99 10.06 -6.39
CA LEU A 342 4.08 9.12 -7.50
C LEU A 342 4.17 9.83 -8.86
N PHE A 343 3.47 10.95 -9.03
CA PHE A 343 3.50 11.70 -10.28
C PHE A 343 4.91 12.27 -10.54
N ASP A 344 5.55 12.85 -9.52
CA ASP A 344 6.89 13.40 -9.68
C ASP A 344 7.97 12.32 -9.73
N ALA A 345 7.76 11.13 -9.16
CA ALA A 345 8.64 9.98 -9.37
C ALA A 345 8.78 9.63 -10.85
N PHE A 346 7.74 9.90 -11.65
CA PHE A 346 7.75 9.70 -13.10
C PHE A 346 8.14 10.95 -13.89
N SER A 347 8.77 11.97 -13.30
CA SER A 347 9.16 13.21 -14.00
C SER A 347 10.13 13.03 -15.16
N GLY A 348 10.75 11.86 -15.31
CA GLY A 348 11.77 11.61 -16.33
C GLY A 348 12.28 10.17 -16.36
N THR A 349 13.45 10.00 -16.94
CA THR A 349 14.22 8.74 -16.97
C THR A 349 15.53 8.89 -16.20
N ILE A 350 16.34 7.83 -16.15
CA ILE A 350 17.71 7.90 -15.60
C ILE A 350 18.58 8.96 -16.31
N LYS A 351 18.19 9.41 -17.52
CA LYS A 351 18.87 10.46 -18.28
C LYS A 351 18.46 11.89 -17.89
N GLY A 352 17.39 12.06 -17.12
CA GLY A 352 16.86 13.37 -16.73
C GLY A 352 15.35 13.51 -16.93
N LYS A 353 14.82 14.69 -16.60
CA LYS A 353 13.40 15.05 -16.76
C LYS A 353 13.01 15.14 -18.23
N ASP A 354 11.76 14.81 -18.54
CA ASP A 354 11.19 14.95 -19.89
C ASP A 354 9.66 15.16 -19.83
N ASN A 355 9.01 15.14 -21.00
CA ASN A 355 7.59 15.45 -21.16
C ASN A 355 6.67 14.21 -21.06
N TYR A 356 7.19 13.04 -20.64
CA TYR A 356 6.43 11.79 -20.61
C TYR A 356 5.86 11.43 -19.23
N SER A 357 5.87 12.34 -18.26
CA SER A 357 5.44 12.05 -16.88
C SER A 357 4.03 11.48 -16.78
N TYR A 358 3.08 12.09 -17.50
CA TYR A 358 1.70 11.58 -17.56
C TYR A 358 1.63 10.17 -18.18
N HIS A 359 2.37 9.94 -19.28
CA HIS A 359 2.34 8.67 -20.01
C HIS A 359 2.90 7.52 -19.16
N ARG A 360 4.02 7.74 -18.46
CA ARG A 360 4.56 6.79 -17.48
C ARG A 360 3.59 6.56 -16.33
N PHE A 361 3.04 7.61 -15.75
CA PHE A 361 2.11 7.51 -14.64
C PHE A 361 0.88 6.68 -15.04
N TYR A 362 0.33 6.90 -16.23
CA TYR A 362 -0.82 6.17 -16.74
C TYR A 362 -0.46 4.70 -17.06
N CYS A 363 0.67 4.46 -17.72
CA CYS A 363 1.20 3.13 -18.00
C CYS A 363 1.44 2.33 -16.71
N ALA A 364 2.03 2.95 -15.68
CA ALA A 364 2.26 2.34 -14.37
C ALA A 364 0.95 1.84 -13.74
N HIS A 365 -0.10 2.66 -13.75
CA HIS A 365 -1.41 2.26 -13.21
C HIS A 365 -2.05 1.16 -14.05
N ALA A 366 -1.89 1.18 -15.38
CA ALA A 366 -2.33 0.10 -16.23
C ALA A 366 -1.56 -1.22 -15.95
N MET A 367 -0.27 -1.16 -15.63
CA MET A 367 0.50 -2.33 -15.18
C MET A 367 -0.04 -2.85 -13.84
N MET A 368 -0.26 -1.97 -12.85
CA MET A 368 -0.84 -2.35 -11.56
C MET A 368 -2.25 -2.96 -11.69
N LEU A 369 -3.08 -2.40 -12.56
CA LEU A 369 -4.48 -2.81 -12.78
C LEU A 369 -4.62 -4.10 -13.59
N SER A 370 -3.59 -4.60 -14.26
CA SER A 370 -3.66 -5.90 -14.95
C SER A 370 -2.99 -7.02 -14.14
N PHE A 371 -2.16 -6.67 -13.16
CA PHE A 371 -1.39 -7.61 -12.36
C PHE A 371 -2.28 -8.42 -11.40
N GLU A 372 -1.85 -9.64 -11.09
CA GLU A 372 -2.50 -10.54 -10.13
C GLU A 372 -2.58 -9.89 -8.74
N GLY A 373 -3.79 -9.81 -8.18
CA GLY A 373 -4.09 -9.17 -6.91
C GLY A 373 -5.14 -8.06 -6.99
N ILE A 374 -5.34 -7.38 -5.86
CA ILE A 374 -6.30 -6.29 -5.66
C ILE A 374 -5.57 -4.95 -5.86
N PRO A 375 -6.02 -4.08 -6.76
CA PRO A 375 -5.47 -2.75 -6.94
C PRO A 375 -5.86 -1.82 -5.80
N GLY A 376 -4.87 -1.18 -5.19
CA GLY A 376 -4.98 -0.14 -4.17
C GLY A 376 -4.48 1.20 -4.70
N PHE A 377 -5.36 2.19 -4.71
CA PHE A 377 -5.04 3.57 -5.08
C PHE A 377 -4.89 4.41 -3.83
N TYR A 378 -3.79 5.14 -3.71
CA TYR A 378 -3.75 6.26 -2.79
C TYR A 378 -4.50 7.43 -3.41
N ILE A 379 -5.31 8.17 -2.65
CA ILE A 379 -6.16 9.24 -3.19
C ILE A 379 -5.39 10.28 -4.01
N HIS A 380 -4.12 10.52 -3.66
CA HIS A 380 -3.21 11.38 -4.42
C HIS A 380 -2.92 10.90 -5.84
N SER A 381 -2.97 9.59 -6.09
CA SER A 381 -2.88 9.04 -7.44
C SER A 381 -4.11 9.34 -8.30
N LEU A 382 -5.29 9.51 -7.69
CA LEU A 382 -6.50 9.90 -8.43
C LEU A 382 -6.44 11.35 -8.92
N PHE A 383 -5.68 12.20 -8.24
CA PHE A 383 -5.51 13.62 -8.61
C PHE A 383 -4.19 13.90 -9.34
N GLY A 384 -3.29 12.91 -9.44
CA GLY A 384 -1.93 13.12 -9.94
C GLY A 384 -1.17 14.15 -9.10
N THR A 385 -1.35 14.12 -7.77
CA THR A 385 -0.74 15.07 -6.84
C THR A 385 0.78 15.10 -7.01
N LYS A 386 1.35 16.32 -7.07
CA LYS A 386 2.79 16.59 -7.11
C LYS A 386 3.36 16.79 -5.70
N ASN A 387 4.68 16.86 -5.59
CA ASN A 387 5.42 17.04 -4.34
C ASN A 387 4.99 18.32 -3.62
N ASN A 388 4.63 18.19 -2.34
CA ASN A 388 4.32 19.32 -1.47
C ASN A 388 5.55 19.78 -0.68
N LEU A 389 6.42 20.53 -1.35
CA LEU A 389 7.65 21.07 -0.73
C LEU A 389 7.35 22.12 0.35
N ASN A 390 6.19 22.78 0.30
CA ASN A 390 5.78 23.74 1.32
C ASN A 390 5.44 23.03 2.63
N LEU A 391 4.65 21.95 2.57
CA LEU A 391 4.30 21.16 3.74
C LEU A 391 5.55 20.47 4.33
N LEU A 392 6.45 19.99 3.48
CA LEU A 392 7.77 19.50 3.91
C LEU A 392 8.51 20.56 4.73
N ARG A 393 8.69 21.78 4.19
CA ARG A 393 9.40 22.87 4.88
C ARG A 393 8.74 23.23 6.21
N LYS A 394 7.40 23.26 6.25
CA LYS A 394 6.64 23.58 7.47
C LYS A 394 6.75 22.51 8.55
N THR A 395 6.76 21.23 8.16
CA THR A 395 6.70 20.10 9.13
C THR A 395 8.07 19.54 9.48
N GLY A 396 9.07 19.70 8.60
CA GLY A 396 10.37 19.02 8.70
C GLY A 396 10.31 17.51 8.45
N ILE A 397 9.14 16.95 8.10
CA ILE A 397 8.92 15.52 7.94
C ILE A 397 8.94 15.16 6.45
N ASN A 398 9.90 14.34 6.01
CA ASN A 398 10.07 13.96 4.61
C ASN A 398 8.79 13.38 3.98
N ARG A 399 8.07 12.50 4.71
CA ARG A 399 6.83 11.86 4.22
C ARG A 399 5.72 12.87 3.89
N ALA A 400 5.76 14.08 4.45
CA ALA A 400 4.77 15.11 4.18
C ALA A 400 4.74 15.57 2.71
N ILE A 401 5.80 15.29 1.93
CA ILE A 401 5.85 15.56 0.48
C ILE A 401 4.65 14.96 -0.27
N ASN A 402 4.19 13.78 0.15
CA ASN A 402 3.10 13.04 -0.51
C ASN A 402 1.83 12.97 0.36
N ARG A 403 1.60 13.93 1.26
CA ARG A 403 0.43 13.95 2.17
C ARG A 403 -0.34 15.27 2.11
N SER A 404 -0.56 15.76 0.88
CA SER A 404 -1.26 17.03 0.68
C SER A 404 -2.70 16.95 1.19
N THR A 405 -3.20 18.06 1.73
CA THR A 405 -4.64 18.22 2.00
C THR A 405 -5.21 19.24 1.02
N TYR A 406 -6.39 18.97 0.49
CA TYR A 406 -7.05 19.84 -0.48
C TYR A 406 -8.34 20.43 0.07
N ASP A 407 -8.63 21.67 -0.34
CA ASP A 407 -9.99 22.19 -0.26
C ASP A 407 -10.86 21.39 -1.24
N TYR A 408 -11.95 20.84 -0.72
CA TYR A 408 -12.91 20.07 -1.50
C TYR A 408 -13.49 20.88 -2.66
N LYS A 409 -13.75 22.18 -2.47
CA LYS A 409 -14.26 23.05 -3.54
C LYS A 409 -13.28 23.15 -4.71
N TYR A 410 -11.99 23.29 -4.40
CA TYR A 410 -10.93 23.33 -5.41
C TYR A 410 -10.88 22.02 -6.21
N ILE A 411 -10.94 20.86 -5.55
CA ILE A 411 -10.94 19.56 -6.26
C ILE A 411 -12.16 19.46 -7.17
N VAL A 412 -13.35 19.81 -6.68
CA VAL A 412 -14.58 19.81 -7.49
C VAL A 412 -14.47 20.72 -8.71
N GLU A 413 -13.94 21.93 -8.55
CA GLU A 413 -13.74 22.86 -9.65
C GLU A 413 -12.75 22.29 -10.69
N MET A 414 -11.60 21.78 -10.24
CA MET A 414 -10.60 21.19 -11.14
C MET A 414 -11.11 19.95 -11.87
N LEU A 415 -12.00 19.16 -11.27
CA LEU A 415 -12.65 18.02 -11.91
C LEU A 415 -13.65 18.45 -13.01
N LYS A 416 -14.25 19.64 -12.91
CA LYS A 416 -15.18 20.19 -13.91
C LYS A 416 -14.47 20.84 -15.09
N ILE A 417 -13.27 21.40 -14.89
CA ILE A 417 -12.50 22.02 -15.97
C ILE A 417 -12.02 20.92 -16.94
N ASN A 418 -12.48 21.02 -18.19
CA ASN A 418 -12.07 20.09 -19.24
C ASN A 418 -10.55 20.14 -19.45
N ASN A 419 -9.91 18.98 -19.54
CA ASN A 419 -8.46 18.83 -19.73
C ASN A 419 -7.55 19.50 -18.67
N SER A 420 -8.07 19.86 -17.49
CA SER A 420 -7.21 20.16 -16.34
C SER A 420 -6.35 18.94 -16.00
N HIS A 421 -5.20 19.15 -15.35
CA HIS A 421 -4.33 18.06 -14.91
C HIS A 421 -5.10 17.04 -14.05
N ILE A 422 -5.89 17.53 -13.09
CA ILE A 422 -6.66 16.67 -12.18
C ILE A 422 -7.78 15.95 -12.94
N SER A 423 -8.56 16.64 -13.77
CA SER A 423 -9.67 16.00 -14.50
C SER A 423 -9.17 14.96 -15.49
N LYS A 424 -8.06 15.22 -16.19
CA LYS A 424 -7.41 14.26 -17.10
C LYS A 424 -6.89 13.02 -16.38
N VAL A 425 -6.19 13.19 -15.24
CA VAL A 425 -5.70 12.05 -14.46
C VAL A 425 -6.87 11.26 -13.88
N PHE A 426 -7.81 11.94 -13.24
CA PHE A 426 -8.95 11.33 -12.57
C PHE A 426 -9.80 10.52 -13.56
N SER A 427 -10.26 11.14 -14.64
CA SER A 427 -11.13 10.48 -15.65
C SER A 427 -10.47 9.25 -16.27
N ASN A 428 -9.19 9.35 -16.65
CA ASN A 428 -8.50 8.23 -17.32
C ASN A 428 -8.20 7.08 -16.35
N ILE A 429 -7.86 7.36 -15.09
CA ILE A 429 -7.71 6.31 -14.07
C ILE A 429 -9.05 5.64 -13.76
N ILE A 430 -10.11 6.42 -13.57
CA ILE A 430 -11.45 5.90 -13.33
C ILE A 430 -11.94 5.04 -14.49
N ASN A 431 -11.69 5.47 -15.74
CA ASN A 431 -12.02 4.69 -16.94
C ASN A 431 -11.26 3.35 -16.96
N LEU A 432 -9.95 3.34 -16.68
CA LEU A 432 -9.19 2.07 -16.61
C LEU A 432 -9.72 1.13 -15.53
N ILE A 433 -10.10 1.66 -14.37
CA ILE A 433 -10.71 0.86 -13.31
C ILE A 433 -12.02 0.24 -13.82
N GLN A 434 -12.88 1.03 -14.46
CA GLN A 434 -14.15 0.53 -15.00
C GLN A 434 -13.94 -0.55 -16.07
N ILE A 435 -12.95 -0.38 -16.95
CA ILE A 435 -12.57 -1.40 -17.93
C ILE A 435 -12.16 -2.68 -17.19
N ARG A 436 -11.21 -2.59 -16.23
CA ARG A 436 -10.73 -3.74 -15.45
C ARG A 436 -11.87 -4.52 -14.81
N LYS A 437 -12.80 -3.82 -14.14
CA LYS A 437 -13.89 -4.46 -13.37
C LYS A 437 -14.86 -5.30 -14.20
N LYS A 438 -14.89 -5.10 -15.52
CA LYS A 438 -15.69 -5.91 -16.45
C LYS A 438 -14.99 -7.22 -16.85
N GLN A 439 -13.69 -7.34 -16.60
CA GLN A 439 -12.87 -8.44 -17.10
C GLN A 439 -12.66 -9.52 -16.03
N THR A 440 -13.35 -10.64 -16.17
CA THR A 440 -13.19 -11.82 -15.30
C THR A 440 -11.75 -12.38 -15.28
N ALA A 441 -10.96 -12.16 -16.33
CA ALA A 441 -9.55 -12.54 -16.37
C ALA A 441 -8.67 -11.74 -15.39
N PHE A 442 -9.13 -10.57 -14.92
CA PHE A 442 -8.44 -9.79 -13.89
C PHE A 442 -8.85 -10.14 -12.46
N ASN A 443 -9.57 -11.24 -12.25
CA ASN A 443 -9.86 -11.74 -10.91
C ASN A 443 -8.53 -11.97 -10.13
N PRO A 444 -8.42 -11.63 -8.83
CA PRO A 444 -7.19 -11.81 -8.08
C PRO A 444 -6.60 -13.23 -8.08
N ASN A 445 -7.44 -14.28 -8.19
CA ASN A 445 -7.00 -15.67 -8.26
C ASN A 445 -7.06 -16.26 -9.70
N ALA A 446 -7.30 -15.43 -10.72
CA ALA A 446 -7.19 -15.84 -12.12
C ALA A 446 -5.73 -16.02 -12.54
N THR A 447 -5.46 -17.04 -13.35
CA THR A 447 -4.13 -17.40 -13.82
C THR A 447 -3.39 -16.20 -14.42
N GLN A 448 -2.12 -16.06 -14.06
CA GLN A 448 -1.20 -15.10 -14.64
C GLN A 448 0.05 -15.82 -15.16
N TYR A 449 0.53 -15.40 -16.33
CA TYR A 449 1.81 -15.82 -16.88
C TYR A 449 2.59 -14.61 -17.39
N THR A 450 3.85 -14.50 -17.02
CA THR A 450 4.72 -13.41 -17.49
C THR A 450 5.32 -13.77 -18.84
N LEU A 451 5.19 -12.86 -19.81
CA LEU A 451 5.69 -13.04 -21.18
C LEU A 451 7.14 -12.58 -21.31
N ASP A 452 7.94 -13.30 -22.09
CA ASP A 452 9.27 -12.83 -22.49
C ASP A 452 9.21 -12.08 -23.82
N LEU A 453 9.08 -10.76 -23.73
CA LEU A 453 8.99 -9.86 -24.89
C LEU A 453 10.30 -9.07 -25.12
N GLY A 454 11.39 -9.48 -24.47
CA GLY A 454 12.63 -8.71 -24.40
C GLY A 454 12.58 -7.58 -23.37
N ASN A 455 13.59 -6.70 -23.38
CA ASN A 455 13.77 -5.70 -22.31
C ASN A 455 12.97 -4.41 -22.49
N GLU A 456 12.53 -4.09 -23.71
CA GLU A 456 11.84 -2.82 -24.02
C GLU A 456 10.31 -2.93 -23.85
N PHE A 457 9.81 -4.14 -23.65
CA PHE A 457 8.41 -4.44 -23.36
C PHE A 457 8.29 -5.17 -22.04
N PHE A 458 7.19 -4.95 -21.34
CA PHE A 458 6.69 -5.86 -20.32
C PHE A 458 5.36 -6.43 -20.78
N GLY A 459 5.07 -7.68 -20.45
CA GLY A 459 3.82 -8.31 -20.82
C GLY A 459 3.42 -9.41 -19.86
N ILE A 460 2.11 -9.53 -19.63
CA ILE A 460 1.50 -10.66 -18.92
C ILE A 460 0.31 -11.17 -19.71
N TRP A 461 0.08 -12.48 -19.62
CA TRP A 461 -1.16 -13.12 -20.03
C TRP A 461 -1.98 -13.43 -18.77
N ARG A 462 -3.27 -13.06 -18.80
CA ARG A 462 -4.25 -13.37 -17.77
C ARG A 462 -5.33 -14.26 -18.37
N GLN A 463 -5.75 -15.30 -17.65
CA GLN A 463 -6.85 -16.17 -18.06
C GLN A 463 -7.88 -16.28 -16.94
N SER A 464 -9.16 -16.05 -17.26
CA SER A 464 -10.24 -16.16 -16.29
C SER A 464 -10.32 -17.57 -15.69
N ILE A 465 -10.85 -17.68 -14.47
CA ILE A 465 -10.94 -18.96 -13.74
C ILE A 465 -11.70 -20.02 -14.56
N ASN A 466 -12.73 -19.61 -15.30
CA ASN A 466 -13.50 -20.49 -16.19
C ASN A 466 -12.87 -20.70 -17.58
N ARG A 467 -11.67 -20.16 -17.83
CA ARG A 467 -10.88 -20.22 -19.07
C ARG A 467 -11.56 -19.64 -20.32
N LYS A 468 -12.65 -18.88 -20.16
CA LYS A 468 -13.42 -18.28 -21.28
C LYS A 468 -12.86 -16.96 -21.78
N GLN A 469 -12.07 -16.26 -20.97
CA GLN A 469 -11.48 -14.97 -21.33
C GLN A 469 -9.98 -15.01 -21.12
N SER A 470 -9.25 -14.57 -22.14
CA SER A 470 -7.81 -14.39 -22.14
C SER A 470 -7.48 -12.93 -22.42
N ILE A 471 -6.57 -12.35 -21.65
CA ILE A 471 -6.10 -10.98 -21.84
C ILE A 471 -4.57 -10.97 -21.90
N PHE A 472 -4.02 -10.46 -22.99
CA PHE A 472 -2.62 -10.09 -23.09
C PHE A 472 -2.46 -8.61 -22.75
N ALA A 473 -1.91 -8.31 -21.59
CA ALA A 473 -1.61 -6.95 -21.16
C ALA A 473 -0.15 -6.63 -21.48
N ILE A 474 0.08 -5.73 -22.44
CA ILE A 474 1.39 -5.46 -23.04
C ILE A 474 1.71 -3.97 -22.94
N TYR A 475 2.95 -3.67 -22.57
CA TYR A 475 3.41 -2.33 -22.23
C TYR A 475 4.72 -2.02 -22.94
N ASN A 476 4.74 -0.99 -23.79
CA ASN A 476 5.99 -0.33 -24.15
C ASN A 476 6.45 0.43 -22.90
N ILE A 477 7.65 0.15 -22.42
CA ILE A 477 8.19 0.78 -21.19
C ILE A 477 9.26 1.84 -21.50
N THR A 478 9.41 2.20 -22.78
CA THR A 478 10.45 3.13 -23.25
C THR A 478 9.85 4.46 -23.71
N ASN A 479 10.71 5.48 -23.80
CA ASN A 479 10.37 6.79 -24.36
C ASN A 479 10.41 6.84 -25.90
N LYS A 480 10.50 5.68 -26.57
CA LYS A 480 10.55 5.57 -28.04
C LYS A 480 9.36 4.75 -28.52
N ALA A 481 8.91 5.01 -29.75
CA ALA A 481 7.96 4.12 -30.40
C ALA A 481 8.62 2.74 -30.64
N ARG A 482 7.86 1.67 -30.45
CA ARG A 482 8.32 0.28 -30.58
C ARG A 482 7.35 -0.56 -31.37
N LYS A 483 7.87 -1.60 -32.01
CA LYS A 483 7.09 -2.60 -32.73
C LYS A 483 7.23 -3.93 -32.01
N LEU A 484 6.12 -4.57 -31.71
CA LEU A 484 6.09 -5.92 -31.17
C LEU A 484 5.66 -6.89 -32.26
N ASN A 485 6.45 -7.93 -32.49
CA ASN A 485 6.04 -9.03 -33.36
C ASN A 485 4.91 -9.81 -32.66
N ILE A 486 3.74 -9.90 -33.29
CA ILE A 486 2.56 -10.55 -32.70
C ILE A 486 2.79 -12.05 -32.46
N ASN A 487 3.68 -12.69 -33.21
CA ASN A 487 4.00 -14.11 -33.03
C ASN A 487 4.70 -14.41 -31.70
N LYS A 488 5.20 -13.37 -31.00
CA LYS A 488 5.75 -13.52 -29.63
C LYS A 488 4.68 -13.68 -28.57
N ILE A 489 3.43 -13.41 -28.90
CA ILE A 489 2.28 -13.62 -28.04
C ILE A 489 1.42 -14.69 -28.68
N ASN A 490 1.15 -15.78 -27.96
CA ASN A 490 0.43 -16.95 -28.48
C ASN A 490 -1.08 -16.67 -28.65
N ILE A 491 -1.40 -15.68 -29.48
CA ILE A 491 -2.76 -15.28 -29.85
C ILE A 491 -3.34 -16.32 -30.78
N LEU A 492 -4.58 -16.73 -30.52
CA LEU A 492 -5.30 -17.71 -31.34
C LEU A 492 -5.81 -17.05 -32.63
N ASN A 493 -5.41 -17.56 -33.79
CA ASN A 493 -5.71 -16.98 -35.09
C ASN A 493 -7.20 -17.05 -35.49
N PHE A 494 -7.98 -17.92 -34.85
CA PHE A 494 -9.41 -18.12 -35.14
C PHE A 494 -10.34 -17.29 -34.25
N GLU A 495 -9.80 -16.58 -33.26
CA GLU A 495 -10.56 -15.68 -32.40
C GLU A 495 -10.44 -14.22 -32.88
N SER A 496 -11.47 -13.42 -32.58
CA SER A 496 -11.40 -11.97 -32.75
C SER A 496 -10.80 -11.35 -31.50
N TRP A 497 -9.75 -10.55 -31.68
CA TRP A 497 -9.03 -9.90 -30.58
C TRP A 497 -9.22 -8.39 -30.63
N ILE A 498 -9.44 -7.76 -29.48
CA ILE A 498 -9.70 -6.32 -29.37
C ILE A 498 -8.84 -5.75 -28.24
N ASP A 499 -8.27 -4.56 -28.43
CA ASP A 499 -7.71 -3.79 -27.33
C ASP A 499 -8.84 -3.15 -26.51
N LEU A 500 -8.96 -3.54 -25.23
CA LEU A 500 -9.97 -3.01 -24.32
C LEU A 500 -9.87 -1.50 -24.08
N VAL A 501 -8.69 -0.91 -24.28
CA VAL A 501 -8.43 0.50 -23.97
C VAL A 501 -8.78 1.40 -25.15
N SER A 502 -8.32 1.04 -26.37
CA SER A 502 -8.58 1.81 -27.58
C SER A 502 -9.81 1.34 -28.37
N HIS A 503 -10.39 0.19 -28.02
CA HIS A 503 -11.45 -0.51 -28.77
C HIS A 503 -11.07 -0.91 -30.20
N ASN A 504 -9.78 -0.91 -30.54
CA ASN A 504 -9.33 -1.29 -31.87
C ASN A 504 -9.25 -2.82 -31.99
N THR A 505 -9.76 -3.37 -33.09
CA THR A 505 -9.57 -4.78 -33.43
C THR A 505 -8.12 -5.06 -33.79
N ILE A 506 -7.57 -6.14 -33.25
CA ILE A 506 -6.22 -6.63 -33.53
C ILE A 506 -6.28 -7.55 -34.73
N GLN A 507 -5.69 -7.10 -35.84
CA GLN A 507 -5.57 -7.92 -37.05
C GLN A 507 -4.46 -8.97 -36.87
N THR A 508 -4.83 -10.21 -36.55
CA THR A 508 -3.90 -11.33 -36.31
C THR A 508 -3.05 -11.69 -37.52
N LYS A 509 -3.49 -11.33 -38.75
CA LYS A 509 -2.70 -11.47 -39.98
C LYS A 509 -1.54 -10.47 -40.08
N ARG A 510 -1.52 -9.39 -39.28
CA ARG A 510 -0.39 -8.44 -39.26
C ARG A 510 0.77 -9.01 -38.47
N THR A 511 1.99 -8.85 -38.97
CA THR A 511 3.20 -9.32 -38.27
C THR A 511 3.54 -8.48 -37.04
N PHE A 512 3.18 -7.19 -37.01
CA PHE A 512 3.61 -6.26 -35.96
C PHE A 512 2.49 -5.38 -35.39
N LEU A 513 2.55 -5.16 -34.07
CA LEU A 513 1.80 -4.15 -33.33
C LEU A 513 2.68 -2.94 -33.04
N ASN A 514 2.17 -1.74 -33.35
CA ASN A 514 2.87 -0.48 -33.09
C ASN A 514 2.47 0.09 -31.73
N PHE A 515 3.46 0.49 -30.94
CA PHE A 515 3.27 1.14 -29.65
C PHE A 515 3.99 2.49 -29.64
N SER A 516 3.24 3.55 -29.35
CA SER A 516 3.79 4.86 -28.97
C SER A 516 4.58 4.77 -27.65
N PRO A 517 5.44 5.75 -27.34
CA PRO A 517 6.15 5.81 -26.06
C PRO A 517 5.20 5.61 -24.87
N TYR A 518 5.55 4.65 -23.99
CA TYR A 518 4.75 4.27 -22.81
C TYR A 518 3.30 3.83 -23.08
N GLN A 519 2.93 3.54 -24.34
CA GLN A 519 1.62 2.98 -24.66
C GLN A 519 1.49 1.56 -24.13
N PHE A 520 0.27 1.18 -23.78
CA PHE A 520 -0.11 -0.19 -23.46
C PHE A 520 -1.36 -0.60 -24.22
N MET A 521 -1.57 -1.91 -24.31
CA MET A 521 -2.77 -2.53 -24.86
C MET A 521 -3.20 -3.68 -23.94
N TRP A 522 -4.50 -3.83 -23.73
CA TRP A 522 -5.12 -4.97 -23.05
C TRP A 522 -5.92 -5.75 -24.08
N ILE A 523 -5.23 -6.67 -24.76
CA ILE A 523 -5.75 -7.40 -25.90
C ILE A 523 -6.54 -8.61 -25.40
N THR A 524 -7.85 -8.61 -25.61
CA THR A 524 -8.77 -9.64 -25.14
C THR A 524 -9.46 -10.37 -26.27
N ASN A 525 -9.82 -11.63 -26.07
CA ASN A 525 -10.70 -12.38 -26.97
C ASN A 525 -12.19 -12.20 -26.64
N LYS A 526 -12.51 -11.56 -25.50
CA LYS A 526 -13.88 -11.37 -25.03
C LYS A 526 -14.04 -10.09 -24.21
N ILE A 527 -15.16 -9.39 -24.37
CA ILE A 527 -15.50 -8.14 -23.65
C ILE A 527 -16.38 -8.43 -22.43
#